data_AF-A0A2W6CD34-F1
#
_entry.id   AF-A0A2W6CD34-F1
#
_cell.length_a   1.000
_cell.length_b   1.000
_cell.length_c   1.000
_cell.angle_alpha   90.00
_cell.angle_beta   90.00
_cell.angle_gamma   90.00
#
_symmetry.space_group_name_H-M   'P 1'
#
loop_
_entity.id
_entity.type
_entity.pdbx_description
1 polymer ?
#
loop_
_entity_poly.entity_id
_entity_poly.type
_entity_poly.pdbx_seq_one_letter_code
_entity_poly.pdbx_strand_id
1 'polypeptide(L)'
;MGLLAAAVPLHHGHHGSSIGGTIDQILDSAGKFFSQLANLGWVSLLIGLALYGIYLLLRSRALFNAVRVAYPGAPARWRDVWGAYMVGYAVNNVFPLGGGNIAQLFLTRVAISQSSYPTVAAALSTGVIFDWFMGLLVMCFAFTQGVFPKPPDFSKLPAFDISFFASNMRFTLFVLTVLGVGFLVAFALLSARVRAFWQRVRQGFAVLRDRRVYRREMAGWQLASWVARFASYWALLDAFHIGGSVRNALLVLAVQVVASVFPFTP
;
A
#
# COMPACT_ATOMS: atom_id res chain seq x y z
N MET A 1 17.04 54.68 37.64
CA MET A 1 17.16 55.84 36.73
C MET A 1 18.26 55.53 35.73
N GLY A 2 18.10 55.40 34.42
CA GLY A 2 17.00 55.38 33.46
C GLY A 2 17.56 54.68 32.20
N LEU A 3 16.88 53.67 31.65
CA LEU A 3 16.03 53.75 30.44
C LEU A 3 16.62 54.56 29.27
N LEU A 4 17.29 53.84 28.34
CA LEU A 4 17.44 54.13 26.90
C LEU A 4 17.42 52.75 26.21
N ALA A 5 16.28 52.19 25.79
CA ALA A 5 15.45 52.54 24.63
C ALA A 5 16.14 52.29 23.27
N ALA A 6 15.94 51.06 22.79
CA ALA A 6 15.68 50.59 21.41
C ALA A 6 16.23 51.35 20.19
N ALA A 7 16.92 50.60 19.31
CA ALA A 7 16.64 50.55 17.87
C ALA A 7 17.27 49.28 17.25
N VAL A 8 16.60 48.14 17.37
CA VAL A 8 16.80 47.03 16.41
C VAL A 8 16.01 47.43 15.17
N PRO A 9 16.60 47.54 13.97
CA PRO A 9 15.82 47.73 12.77
C PRO A 9 15.04 46.44 12.52
N LEU A 10 13.76 46.46 12.90
CA LEU A 10 12.76 45.52 12.41
C LEU A 10 12.65 45.71 10.90
N HIS A 11 13.48 44.99 10.14
CA HIS A 11 13.23 44.85 8.71
C HIS A 11 11.99 43.96 8.56
N HIS A 12 10.83 44.60 8.58
CA HIS A 12 9.59 44.05 8.04
C HIS A 12 9.76 43.91 6.52
N GLY A 13 10.53 42.91 6.12
CA GLY A 13 10.49 42.38 4.77
C GLY A 13 9.19 41.62 4.61
N HIS A 14 8.12 42.34 4.27
CA HIS A 14 7.00 41.75 3.54
C HIS A 14 7.55 41.18 2.23
N HIS A 15 8.09 39.96 2.27
CA HIS A 15 8.33 39.16 1.07
C HIS A 15 6.98 38.67 0.57
N GLY A 16 6.20 39.59 0.00
CA GLY A 16 5.31 39.21 -1.08
C GLY A 16 6.22 38.65 -2.15
N SER A 17 6.31 37.32 -2.23
CA SER A 17 6.99 36.62 -3.31
C SER A 17 6.38 37.14 -4.60
N SER A 18 7.09 38.06 -5.26
CA SER A 18 6.71 38.53 -6.58
C SER A 18 6.51 37.30 -7.45
N ILE A 19 5.44 37.29 -8.25
CA ILE A 19 5.13 36.18 -9.16
C ILE A 19 6.38 35.81 -9.98
N GLY A 20 7.22 36.79 -10.34
CA GLY A 20 8.52 36.57 -10.98
C GLY A 20 9.52 35.77 -10.14
N GLY A 21 9.67 36.09 -8.85
CA GLY A 21 10.59 35.35 -7.96
C GLY A 21 10.14 33.91 -7.67
N THR A 22 8.83 33.67 -7.61
CA THR A 22 8.27 32.31 -7.51
C THR A 22 8.49 31.53 -8.81
N ILE A 23 8.31 32.18 -9.97
CA ILE A 23 8.58 31.56 -11.27
C ILE A 23 10.08 31.23 -11.42
N ASP A 24 10.97 32.13 -11.03
CA ASP A 24 12.42 31.90 -11.07
C ASP A 24 12.85 30.76 -10.13
N GLN A 25 12.25 30.67 -8.93
CA GLN A 25 12.48 29.54 -8.02
C GLN A 25 11.96 28.21 -8.58
N ILE A 26 10.79 28.20 -9.23
CA ILE A 26 10.24 27.01 -9.88
C ILE A 26 11.13 26.58 -11.05
N LEU A 27 11.58 27.53 -11.87
CA LEU A 27 12.45 27.26 -13.02
C LEU A 27 13.83 26.78 -12.59
N ASP A 28 14.43 27.37 -11.55
CA ASP A 28 15.71 26.93 -10.99
C ASP A 28 15.59 25.54 -10.33
N SER A 29 14.49 25.28 -9.61
CA SER A 29 14.20 23.96 -9.04
C SER A 29 13.97 22.91 -10.12
N ALA A 30 13.25 23.26 -11.19
CA ALA A 30 13.09 22.41 -12.36
C ALA A 30 14.43 22.15 -13.05
N GLY A 31 15.27 23.18 -13.23
CA GLY A 31 16.61 23.06 -13.80
C GLY A 31 17.53 22.13 -13.00
N LYS A 32 17.50 22.23 -11.66
CA LYS A 32 18.21 21.31 -10.75
C LYS A 32 17.68 19.88 -10.86
N PHE A 33 16.36 19.70 -10.91
CA PHE A 33 15.73 18.40 -11.12
C PHE A 33 16.14 17.77 -12.47
N PHE A 34 16.09 18.53 -13.57
CA PHE A 34 16.50 18.04 -14.89
C PHE A 34 18.01 17.76 -14.97
N SER A 35 18.84 18.55 -14.30
CA SER A 35 20.28 18.30 -14.20
C SER A 35 20.59 17.03 -13.40
N GLN A 36 19.83 16.76 -12.34
CA GLN A 36 19.90 15.50 -11.60
C GLN A 36 19.38 14.30 -12.42
N LEU A 37 18.34 14.49 -13.25
CA LEU A 37 17.89 13.48 -14.22
C LEU A 37 18.91 13.23 -15.35
N ALA A 38 19.63 14.26 -15.78
CA ALA A 38 20.65 14.14 -16.81
C ALA A 38 21.89 13.39 -16.29
N ASN A 39 22.21 13.54 -15.00
CA ASN A 39 23.28 12.81 -14.32
C ASN A 39 22.82 11.48 -13.70
N LEU A 40 21.62 11.02 -14.07
CA LEU A 40 21.06 9.79 -13.53
C LEU A 40 21.70 8.57 -14.19
N GLY A 41 21.91 7.51 -13.41
CA GLY A 41 22.31 6.21 -13.96
C GLY A 41 21.17 5.61 -14.76
N TRP A 42 20.99 6.02 -16.01
CA TRP A 42 19.89 5.58 -16.89
C TRP A 42 19.77 4.06 -16.99
N VAL A 43 20.92 3.36 -16.96
CA VAL A 43 20.97 1.89 -16.91
C VAL A 43 20.34 1.36 -15.63
N SER A 44 20.72 1.86 -14.45
CA SER A 44 20.15 1.47 -13.17
C SER A 44 18.66 1.85 -13.06
N LEU A 45 18.24 2.98 -13.66
CA LEU A 45 16.82 3.36 -13.72
C LEU A 45 16.01 2.38 -14.59
N LEU A 46 16.51 2.03 -15.77
CA LEU A 46 15.84 1.08 -16.66
C LEU A 46 15.76 -0.31 -16.04
N ILE A 47 16.83 -0.76 -15.37
CA ILE A 47 16.84 -2.01 -14.61
C ILE A 47 15.81 -1.95 -13.48
N GLY A 48 15.78 -0.85 -12.72
CA GLY A 48 14.81 -0.62 -11.65
C GLY A 48 13.37 -0.69 -12.15
N LEU A 49 13.07 -0.05 -13.28
CA LEU A 49 11.75 -0.06 -13.91
C LEU A 49 11.39 -1.46 -14.46
N ALA A 50 12.34 -2.14 -15.10
CA ALA A 50 12.14 -3.50 -15.60
C ALA A 50 11.84 -4.48 -14.45
N LEU A 51 12.60 -4.41 -13.36
CA LEU A 51 12.37 -5.20 -12.15
C LEU A 51 11.02 -4.86 -11.51
N TYR A 52 10.60 -3.60 -11.55
CA TYR A 52 9.28 -3.20 -11.07
C TYR A 52 8.16 -3.81 -11.93
N GLY A 53 8.32 -3.80 -13.25
CA GLY A 53 7.41 -4.47 -14.18
C GLY A 53 7.34 -5.98 -13.91
N ILE A 54 8.50 -6.62 -13.73
CA ILE A 54 8.60 -8.05 -13.36
C ILE A 54 7.88 -8.31 -12.03
N TYR A 55 8.05 -7.44 -11.02
CA TYR A 55 7.32 -7.52 -9.76
C TYR A 55 5.80 -7.56 -9.98
N LEU A 56 5.26 -6.63 -10.77
CA LEU A 56 3.82 -6.57 -11.06
C LEU A 56 3.33 -7.84 -11.79
N LEU A 57 4.13 -8.36 -12.72
CA LEU A 57 3.82 -9.59 -13.45
C LEU A 57 3.82 -10.82 -12.53
N LEU A 58 4.87 -11.00 -11.72
CA LEU A 58 4.99 -12.11 -10.77
C LEU A 58 3.85 -12.08 -9.74
N ARG A 59 3.53 -10.88 -9.22
CA ARG A 59 2.43 -10.69 -8.28
C ARG A 59 1.08 -11.05 -8.89
N SER A 60 0.82 -10.59 -10.12
CA SER A 60 -0.41 -10.98 -10.83
C SER A 60 -0.50 -12.48 -11.05
N ARG A 61 0.64 -13.17 -11.21
CA ARG A 61 0.69 -14.61 -11.45
C ARG A 61 0.38 -15.41 -10.20
N ALA A 62 0.88 -14.96 -9.04
CA ALA A 62 0.50 -15.50 -7.74
C ALA A 62 -1.01 -15.38 -7.50
N LEU A 63 -1.60 -14.21 -7.80
CA LEU A 63 -3.05 -13.98 -7.66
C LEU A 63 -3.86 -14.84 -8.63
N PHE A 64 -3.41 -14.97 -9.89
CA PHE A 64 -4.06 -15.85 -10.86
C PHE A 64 -4.06 -17.31 -10.41
N ASN A 65 -2.93 -17.82 -9.90
CA ASN A 65 -2.86 -19.17 -9.38
C ASN A 65 -3.82 -19.36 -8.21
N ALA A 66 -3.92 -18.36 -7.32
CA ALA A 66 -4.85 -18.41 -6.20
C ALA A 66 -6.32 -18.54 -6.67
N VAL A 67 -6.69 -17.75 -7.67
CA VAL A 67 -8.03 -17.79 -8.27
C VAL A 67 -8.28 -19.08 -9.06
N ARG A 68 -7.27 -19.59 -9.79
CA ARG A 68 -7.36 -20.85 -10.55
C ARG A 68 -7.61 -22.05 -9.64
N VAL A 69 -6.94 -22.10 -8.50
CA VAL A 69 -7.15 -23.18 -7.51
C VAL A 69 -8.53 -23.08 -6.87
N ALA A 70 -9.06 -21.87 -6.67
CA ALA A 70 -10.43 -21.67 -6.20
C ALA A 70 -11.49 -22.07 -7.25
N TYR A 71 -11.14 -22.02 -8.55
CA TYR A 71 -12.00 -22.34 -9.69
C TYR A 71 -11.34 -23.29 -10.70
N PRO A 72 -11.14 -24.58 -10.34
CA PRO A 72 -10.42 -25.53 -11.20
C PRO A 72 -11.13 -25.83 -12.54
N GLY A 73 -12.44 -25.61 -12.62
CA GLY A 73 -13.26 -25.87 -13.81
C GLY A 73 -13.58 -24.65 -14.69
N ALA A 74 -13.12 -23.45 -14.34
CA ALA A 74 -13.41 -22.24 -15.12
C ALA A 74 -12.23 -21.86 -16.02
N PRO A 75 -12.44 -21.60 -17.33
CA PRO A 75 -11.38 -21.21 -18.25
C PRO A 75 -11.00 -19.73 -18.03
N ALA A 76 -10.32 -19.42 -16.92
CA ALA A 76 -9.81 -18.09 -16.66
C ALA A 76 -8.48 -17.89 -17.40
N ARG A 77 -8.38 -16.83 -18.22
CA ARG A 77 -7.11 -16.45 -18.86
C ARG A 77 -6.33 -15.54 -17.92
N TRP A 78 -5.01 -15.71 -17.91
CA TRP A 78 -4.14 -14.88 -17.08
C TRP A 78 -4.20 -13.40 -17.45
N ARG A 79 -4.32 -13.10 -18.74
CA ARG A 79 -4.36 -11.72 -19.27
C ARG A 79 -5.53 -10.93 -18.69
N ASP A 80 -6.66 -11.59 -18.45
CA ASP A 80 -7.87 -10.94 -17.95
C ASP A 80 -7.72 -10.60 -16.45
N VAL A 81 -7.14 -11.52 -15.67
CA VAL A 81 -6.82 -11.29 -14.25
C VAL A 81 -5.68 -10.27 -14.09
N TRP A 82 -4.69 -10.31 -14.97
CA TRP A 82 -3.61 -9.31 -15.02
C TRP A 82 -4.15 -7.92 -15.35
N GLY A 83 -5.04 -7.80 -16.34
CA GLY A 83 -5.71 -6.54 -16.67
C GLY A 83 -6.52 -6.00 -15.50
N ALA A 84 -7.30 -6.85 -14.84
CA ALA A 84 -8.03 -6.48 -13.62
C ALA A 84 -7.09 -5.98 -12.51
N TYR A 85 -5.94 -6.63 -12.32
CA TYR A 85 -4.92 -6.20 -11.36
C TYR A 85 -4.27 -4.87 -11.74
N MET A 86 -3.93 -4.65 -13.00
CA MET A 86 -3.35 -3.39 -13.49
C MET A 86 -4.33 -2.23 -13.36
N VAL A 87 -5.62 -2.44 -13.67
CA VAL A 87 -6.66 -1.41 -13.46
C VAL A 87 -6.80 -1.12 -11.97
N GLY A 88 -6.84 -2.14 -11.11
CA GLY A 88 -6.88 -1.92 -9.67
C GLY A 88 -5.66 -1.14 -9.15
N TYR A 89 -4.47 -1.46 -9.66
CA TYR A 89 -3.25 -0.74 -9.32
C TYR A 89 -3.30 0.72 -9.79
N ALA A 90 -3.72 0.99 -11.03
CA ALA A 90 -3.86 2.34 -11.56
C ALA A 90 -4.91 3.17 -10.80
N VAL A 91 -6.07 2.57 -10.49
CA VAL A 91 -7.13 3.23 -9.72
C VAL A 91 -6.67 3.56 -8.31
N ASN A 92 -5.91 2.69 -7.63
CA ASN A 92 -5.36 2.99 -6.31
C ASN A 92 -4.36 4.16 -6.34
N ASN A 93 -3.67 4.40 -7.46
CA ASN A 93 -2.77 5.53 -7.61
C ASN A 93 -3.51 6.87 -7.84
N VAL A 94 -4.79 6.83 -8.24
CA VAL A 94 -5.61 8.03 -8.48
C VAL A 94 -6.57 8.28 -7.31
N PHE A 95 -7.21 7.24 -6.80
CA PHE A 95 -8.20 7.29 -5.74
C PHE A 95 -7.69 6.55 -4.50
N PRO A 96 -7.24 7.28 -3.46
CA PRO A 96 -6.98 6.67 -2.17
C PRO A 96 -8.28 6.11 -1.56
N LEU A 97 -8.17 5.26 -0.53
CA LEU A 97 -9.29 4.51 0.14
C LEU A 97 -9.65 3.14 -0.45
N GLY A 98 -8.76 2.53 -1.25
CA GLY A 98 -8.94 1.13 -1.67
C GLY A 98 -9.95 0.93 -2.81
N GLY A 99 -10.31 2.00 -3.53
CA GLY A 99 -11.14 1.92 -4.74
C GLY A 99 -10.55 0.97 -5.80
N GLY A 100 -9.22 0.88 -5.87
CA GLY A 100 -8.54 -0.05 -6.76
C GLY A 100 -8.74 -1.53 -6.38
N ASN A 101 -8.89 -1.85 -5.10
CA ASN A 101 -9.18 -3.21 -4.67
C ASN A 101 -10.60 -3.64 -5.08
N ILE A 102 -11.55 -2.70 -5.05
CA ILE A 102 -12.93 -2.92 -5.51
C ILE A 102 -12.93 -3.11 -7.04
N ALA A 103 -12.22 -2.25 -7.78
CA ALA A 103 -12.09 -2.36 -9.23
C ALA A 103 -11.46 -3.71 -9.62
N GLN A 104 -10.38 -4.10 -8.95
CA GLN A 104 -9.73 -5.39 -9.16
C GLN A 104 -10.70 -6.55 -8.89
N LEU A 105 -11.43 -6.53 -7.76
CA LEU A 105 -12.40 -7.56 -7.40
C LEU A 105 -13.48 -7.70 -8.48
N PHE A 106 -14.07 -6.56 -8.88
CA PHE A 106 -15.14 -6.52 -9.85
C PHE A 106 -14.69 -7.06 -11.22
N LEU A 107 -13.56 -6.57 -11.73
CA LEU A 107 -13.02 -6.98 -13.02
C LEU A 107 -12.58 -8.46 -13.02
N THR A 108 -11.98 -8.93 -11.93
CA THR A 108 -11.59 -10.34 -11.79
C THR A 108 -12.82 -11.25 -11.77
N ARG A 109 -13.92 -10.82 -11.12
CA ARG A 109 -15.19 -11.54 -11.12
C ARG A 109 -15.82 -11.58 -12.51
N VAL A 110 -15.82 -10.46 -13.24
CA VAL A 110 -16.36 -10.38 -14.61
C VAL A 110 -15.57 -11.27 -15.58
N ALA A 111 -14.25 -11.38 -15.38
CA ALA A 111 -13.38 -12.23 -16.19
C ALA A 111 -13.66 -13.75 -16.03
N ILE A 112 -14.36 -14.18 -14.97
CA ILE A 112 -14.58 -15.61 -14.67
C ILE A 112 -16.08 -15.89 -14.61
N SER A 113 -16.60 -16.51 -15.67
CA SER A 113 -18.02 -16.61 -16.01
C SER A 113 -18.91 -17.43 -15.07
N GLN A 114 -18.38 -17.97 -13.96
CA GLN A 114 -19.17 -18.63 -12.90
C GLN A 114 -18.65 -18.29 -11.49
N SER A 115 -17.99 -17.14 -11.35
CA SER A 115 -17.37 -16.75 -10.09
C SER A 115 -18.31 -15.98 -9.16
N SER A 116 -18.05 -16.10 -7.87
CA SER A 116 -18.79 -15.42 -6.80
C SER A 116 -17.89 -14.39 -6.12
N TYR A 117 -18.45 -13.22 -5.79
CA TYR A 117 -17.71 -12.15 -5.11
C TYR A 117 -16.97 -12.63 -3.85
N PRO A 118 -17.56 -13.45 -2.96
CA PRO A 118 -16.86 -13.92 -1.76
C PRO A 118 -15.65 -14.81 -2.05
N THR A 119 -15.74 -15.69 -3.05
CA THR A 119 -14.65 -16.60 -3.41
C THR A 119 -13.49 -15.85 -4.08
N VAL A 120 -13.79 -14.91 -4.98
CA VAL A 120 -12.76 -14.08 -5.62
C VAL A 120 -12.10 -13.18 -4.58
N ALA A 121 -12.88 -12.56 -3.69
CA ALA A 121 -12.34 -11.76 -2.59
C ALA A 121 -11.42 -12.57 -1.68
N ALA A 122 -11.83 -13.79 -1.29
CA ALA A 122 -11.02 -14.68 -0.46
C ALA A 122 -9.75 -15.19 -1.16
N ALA A 123 -9.83 -15.48 -2.46
CA ALA A 123 -8.65 -15.85 -3.25
C ALA A 123 -7.65 -14.69 -3.35
N LEU A 124 -8.12 -13.47 -3.62
CA LEU A 124 -7.27 -12.28 -3.68
C LEU A 124 -6.68 -11.90 -2.31
N SER A 125 -7.47 -12.02 -1.23
CA SER A 125 -7.01 -11.70 0.13
C SER A 125 -5.92 -12.66 0.62
N THR A 126 -5.85 -13.87 0.05
CA THR A 126 -4.74 -14.80 0.33
C THR A 126 -3.39 -14.17 -0.01
N GLY A 127 -3.32 -13.34 -1.06
CA GLY A 127 -2.12 -12.58 -1.40
C GLY A 127 -1.82 -11.54 -0.34
N VAL A 128 -2.83 -10.83 0.14
CA VAL A 128 -2.69 -9.82 1.19
C VAL A 128 -2.13 -10.43 2.47
N ILE A 129 -2.58 -11.60 2.90
CA ILE A 129 -2.06 -12.28 4.10
C ILE A 129 -0.54 -12.48 4.02
N PHE A 130 -0.04 -12.92 2.87
CA PHE A 130 1.39 -13.10 2.67
C PHE A 130 2.15 -11.77 2.67
N ASP A 131 1.58 -10.73 2.07
CA ASP A 131 2.18 -9.40 2.07
C ASP A 131 2.25 -8.81 3.48
N TRP A 132 1.24 -9.04 4.31
CA TRP A 132 1.26 -8.65 5.73
C TRP A 132 2.33 -9.40 6.49
N PHE A 133 2.50 -10.71 6.24
CA PHE A 133 3.58 -11.49 6.84
C PHE A 133 4.97 -10.94 6.45
N MET A 134 5.21 -10.68 5.17
CA MET A 134 6.46 -10.07 4.70
C MET A 134 6.65 -8.65 5.22
N GLY A 135 5.59 -7.85 5.21
CA GLY A 135 5.58 -6.50 5.76
C GLY A 135 5.94 -6.50 7.23
N LEU A 136 5.44 -7.46 8.01
CA LEU A 136 5.81 -7.64 9.42
C LEU A 136 7.30 -7.99 9.57
N LEU A 137 7.85 -8.89 8.74
CA LEU A 137 9.28 -9.20 8.77
C LEU A 137 10.15 -7.98 8.45
N VAL A 138 9.78 -7.21 7.42
CA VAL A 138 10.47 -5.96 7.06
C VAL A 138 10.34 -4.92 8.16
N MET A 139 9.17 -4.84 8.79
CA MET A 139 8.92 -3.95 9.93
C MET A 139 9.79 -4.32 11.13
N CYS A 140 9.83 -5.60 11.51
CA CYS A 140 10.70 -6.09 12.57
C CYS A 140 12.17 -5.77 12.29
N PHE A 141 12.61 -5.96 11.04
CA PHE A 141 13.96 -5.56 10.63
C PHE A 141 14.17 -4.04 10.78
N ALA A 142 13.24 -3.21 10.33
CA ALA A 142 13.33 -1.76 10.46
C ALA A 142 13.41 -1.30 11.93
N PHE A 143 12.70 -1.97 12.84
CA PHE A 143 12.84 -1.74 14.29
C PHE A 143 14.25 -2.03 14.80
N THR A 144 14.91 -3.10 14.33
CA THR A 144 16.31 -3.39 14.71
C THR A 144 17.30 -2.33 14.22
N GLN A 145 16.97 -1.61 13.14
CA GLN A 145 17.81 -0.56 12.56
C GLN A 145 17.65 0.81 13.24
N GLY A 146 16.75 0.91 14.24
CA GLY A 146 16.54 2.14 15.01
C GLY A 146 15.94 3.30 14.20
N VAL A 147 15.28 3.02 13.07
CA VAL A 147 14.78 4.06 12.15
C VAL A 147 13.39 4.56 12.51
N PHE A 148 12.73 3.95 13.49
CA PHE A 148 11.49 4.49 14.02
C PHE A 148 11.74 5.60 15.05
N PRO A 149 11.00 6.72 14.96
CA PRO A 149 10.90 7.68 16.05
C PRO A 149 10.54 6.95 17.35
N LYS A 150 11.16 7.36 18.46
CA LYS A 150 10.90 6.73 19.76
C LYS A 150 9.39 6.85 20.09
N PRO A 151 8.81 5.89 20.86
CA PRO A 151 7.41 5.91 21.31
C PRO A 151 6.83 7.27 21.75
N PRO A 152 7.58 8.19 22.40
CA PRO A 152 7.07 9.49 22.83
C PRO A 152 6.61 10.45 21.70
N ASP A 153 6.97 10.20 20.44
CA ASP A 153 6.55 11.04 19.31
C ASP A 153 5.33 10.48 18.54
N PHE A 154 4.91 9.24 18.78
CA PHE A 154 3.62 8.73 18.27
C PHE A 154 2.43 9.39 18.97
N SER A 155 2.62 9.83 20.22
CA SER A 155 1.63 10.57 21.02
C SER A 155 1.38 12.00 20.52
N LYS A 156 2.22 12.51 19.60
CA LYS A 156 2.17 13.87 19.05
C LYS A 156 1.72 13.91 17.59
N LEU A 157 1.54 12.76 16.94
CA LEU A 157 0.87 12.71 15.65
C LEU A 157 -0.57 13.22 15.87
N PRO A 158 -1.09 14.12 15.02
CA PRO A 158 -2.49 14.52 15.08
C PRO A 158 -3.33 13.31 14.67
N ALA A 159 -3.58 12.41 15.63
CA ALA A 159 -4.55 11.34 15.55
C ALA A 159 -5.95 11.98 15.64
N PHE A 160 -6.27 12.77 14.62
CA PHE A 160 -7.50 13.54 14.46
C PHE A 160 -8.72 12.62 14.65
N ASP A 161 -8.61 11.37 14.21
CA ASP A 161 -9.71 10.40 14.32
C ASP A 161 -9.81 9.74 15.70
N ILE A 162 -8.71 9.30 16.33
CA ILE A 162 -8.78 8.62 17.63
C ILE A 162 -9.11 9.61 18.75
N SER A 163 -8.56 10.84 18.68
CA SER A 163 -8.86 11.87 19.68
C SER A 163 -10.32 12.32 19.64
N PHE A 164 -10.96 12.39 18.47
CA PHE A 164 -12.38 12.74 18.35
C PHE A 164 -13.31 11.70 19.01
N PHE A 165 -13.05 10.41 18.78
CA PHE A 165 -13.78 9.31 19.44
C PHE A 165 -13.45 9.21 20.94
N ALA A 166 -12.21 9.49 21.34
CA ALA A 166 -11.83 9.51 22.76
C ALA A 166 -12.47 10.68 23.52
N SER A 167 -12.55 11.87 22.90
CA SER A 167 -13.19 13.06 23.47
C SER A 167 -14.72 12.93 23.56
N ASN A 168 -15.35 12.10 22.72
CA ASN A 168 -16.78 11.84 22.71
C ASN A 168 -17.12 10.41 23.12
N MET A 169 -16.69 9.99 24.31
CA MET A 169 -16.87 8.61 24.82
C MET A 169 -18.30 8.07 24.71
N ARG A 170 -19.33 8.91 24.95
CA ARG A 170 -20.75 8.52 24.81
C ARG A 170 -21.15 8.25 23.36
N PHE A 171 -20.67 9.06 22.41
CA PHE A 171 -20.89 8.85 20.98
C PHE A 171 -20.18 7.59 20.50
N THR A 172 -18.95 7.36 20.95
CA THR A 172 -18.18 6.15 20.66
C THR A 172 -18.87 4.90 21.18
N LEU A 173 -19.34 4.92 22.42
CA LEU A 173 -20.12 3.81 23.00
C LEU A 173 -21.41 3.59 22.22
N PHE A 174 -22.14 4.65 21.85
CA PHE A 174 -23.34 4.53 21.03
C PHE A 174 -23.05 3.90 19.66
N VAL A 175 -22.05 4.40 18.93
CA VAL A 175 -21.64 3.87 17.62
C VAL A 175 -21.19 2.41 17.74
N LEU A 176 -20.39 2.08 18.75
CA LEU A 176 -19.92 0.72 19.00
C LEU A 176 -21.08 -0.23 19.33
N THR A 177 -22.05 0.23 20.11
CA THR A 177 -23.24 -0.56 20.48
C THR A 177 -24.15 -0.77 19.29
N VAL A 178 -24.38 0.27 18.48
CA VAL A 178 -25.17 0.18 17.23
C VAL A 178 -24.48 -0.75 16.24
N LEU A 179 -23.15 -0.66 16.09
CA LEU A 179 -22.38 -1.60 15.27
C LEU A 179 -22.48 -3.03 15.80
N GLY A 180 -22.37 -3.23 17.11
CA GLY A 180 -22.48 -4.55 17.74
C GLY A 180 -23.86 -5.18 17.57
N VAL A 181 -24.92 -4.42 17.81
CA VAL A 181 -26.32 -4.85 17.62
C VAL A 181 -26.61 -5.07 16.14
N GLY A 182 -26.17 -4.17 15.26
CA GLY A 182 -26.29 -4.31 13.82
C GLY A 182 -25.57 -5.55 13.29
N PHE A 183 -24.38 -5.86 13.83
CA PHE A 183 -23.64 -7.07 13.53
C PHE A 183 -24.41 -8.33 13.96
N LEU A 184 -24.97 -8.35 15.18
CA LEU A 184 -25.75 -9.49 15.68
C LEU A 184 -27.05 -9.70 14.88
N VAL A 185 -27.76 -8.63 14.54
CA VAL A 185 -28.99 -8.68 13.72
C VAL A 185 -28.67 -9.13 12.30
N ALA A 186 -27.64 -8.58 11.67
CA ALA A 186 -27.18 -9.02 10.36
C ALA A 186 -26.75 -10.50 10.39
N PHE A 187 -26.04 -10.93 11.43
CA PHE A 187 -25.61 -12.31 11.61
C PHE A 187 -26.79 -13.27 11.78
N ALA A 188 -27.80 -12.89 12.57
CA ALA A 188 -29.00 -13.69 12.80
C ALA A 188 -29.85 -13.81 11.52
N LEU A 189 -30.15 -12.69 10.86
CA LEU A 189 -30.99 -12.62 9.66
C LEU A 189 -30.34 -13.27 8.44
N LEU A 190 -29.01 -13.20 8.32
CA LEU A 190 -28.29 -13.80 7.22
C LEU A 190 -27.74 -15.18 7.55
N SER A 191 -28.01 -15.80 8.70
CA SER A 191 -27.37 -17.06 9.13
C SER A 191 -27.34 -18.17 8.05
N ALA A 192 -28.40 -18.35 7.26
CA ALA A 192 -28.42 -19.27 6.11
C ALA A 192 -27.53 -18.80 4.94
N ARG A 193 -27.57 -17.50 4.61
CA ARG A 193 -26.67 -16.88 3.62
C ARG A 193 -25.22 -16.84 4.09
N VAL A 194 -24.98 -16.74 5.40
CA VAL A 194 -23.67 -16.75 6.06
C VAL A 194 -23.04 -18.12 5.90
N ARG A 195 -23.79 -19.22 6.03
CA ARG A 195 -23.24 -20.56 5.72
C ARG A 195 -22.84 -20.69 4.25
N ALA A 196 -23.70 -20.27 3.32
CA ALA A 196 -23.38 -20.30 1.89
C ALA A 196 -22.21 -19.37 1.53
N PHE A 197 -22.11 -18.22 2.21
CA PHE A 197 -20.99 -17.29 2.12
C PHE A 197 -19.70 -17.92 2.64
N TRP A 198 -19.72 -18.54 3.81
CA TRP A 198 -18.58 -19.23 4.40
C TRP A 198 -18.09 -20.39 3.54
N GLN A 199 -18.99 -21.13 2.90
CA GLN A 199 -18.61 -22.16 1.93
C GLN A 199 -17.84 -21.55 0.75
N ARG A 200 -18.32 -20.42 0.20
CA ARG A 200 -17.68 -19.69 -0.90
C ARG A 200 -16.34 -19.06 -0.49
N VAL A 201 -16.24 -18.54 0.72
CA VAL A 201 -14.98 -18.01 1.30
C VAL A 201 -13.98 -19.14 1.51
N ARG A 202 -14.41 -20.27 2.08
CA ARG A 202 -13.57 -21.45 2.29
C ARG A 202 -13.09 -22.05 0.96
N GLN A 203 -13.89 -21.96 -0.09
CA GLN A 203 -13.47 -22.29 -1.46
C GLN A 203 -12.38 -21.33 -1.96
N GLY A 204 -12.48 -20.02 -1.68
CA GLY A 204 -11.46 -19.05 -2.08
C GLY A 204 -10.13 -19.27 -1.36
N PHE A 205 -10.17 -19.73 -0.11
CA PHE A 205 -8.98 -20.14 0.65
C PHE A 205 -8.49 -21.57 0.34
N ALA A 206 -8.99 -22.24 -0.69
CA ALA A 206 -8.56 -23.59 -1.05
C ALA A 206 -7.04 -23.68 -1.26
N VAL A 207 -6.43 -22.61 -1.77
CA VAL A 207 -4.98 -22.50 -1.98
C VAL A 207 -4.20 -22.64 -0.67
N LEU A 208 -4.67 -22.04 0.42
CA LEU A 208 -4.01 -22.14 1.73
C LEU A 208 -4.13 -23.54 2.34
N ARG A 209 -5.13 -24.31 1.93
CA ARG A 209 -5.41 -25.62 2.50
C ARG A 209 -4.43 -26.68 2.02
N ASP A 210 -3.97 -26.57 0.76
CA ASP A 210 -2.95 -27.46 0.22
C ASP A 210 -1.56 -26.81 0.34
N ARG A 211 -0.75 -27.31 1.28
CA ARG A 211 0.59 -26.78 1.57
C ARG A 211 1.54 -26.88 0.38
N ARG A 212 1.39 -27.87 -0.51
CA ARG A 212 2.27 -28.05 -1.68
C ARG A 212 1.93 -27.04 -2.77
N VAL A 213 0.63 -26.89 -3.05
CA VAL A 213 0.11 -25.91 -4.02
C VAL A 213 0.39 -24.51 -3.51
N TYR A 214 0.13 -24.21 -2.24
CA TYR A 214 0.44 -22.91 -1.63
C TYR A 214 1.92 -22.54 -1.80
N ARG A 215 2.84 -23.45 -1.46
CA ARG A 215 4.28 -23.16 -1.55
C ARG A 215 4.75 -22.92 -2.98
N ARG A 216 4.32 -23.75 -3.94
CA ARG A 216 4.77 -23.67 -5.34
C ARG A 216 4.08 -22.56 -6.12
N GLU A 217 2.76 -22.48 -5.99
CA GLU A 217 1.94 -21.65 -6.88
C GLU A 217 1.66 -20.26 -6.32
N MET A 218 1.85 -20.06 -5.03
CA MET A 218 1.60 -18.78 -4.40
C MET A 218 2.84 -18.22 -3.69
N ALA A 219 3.32 -18.89 -2.64
CA ALA A 219 4.42 -18.37 -1.83
C ALA A 219 5.70 -18.17 -2.65
N GLY A 220 6.04 -19.07 -3.58
CA GLY A 220 7.20 -18.93 -4.45
C GLY A 220 7.13 -17.71 -5.38
N TRP A 221 6.00 -17.53 -6.06
CA TRP A 221 5.76 -16.38 -6.94
C TRP A 221 5.68 -15.07 -6.15
N GLN A 222 5.13 -15.12 -4.95
CA GLN A 222 4.98 -13.94 -4.10
C GLN A 222 6.30 -13.54 -3.44
N LEU A 223 7.13 -14.51 -3.02
CA LEU A 223 8.53 -14.27 -2.64
C LEU A 223 9.32 -13.66 -3.80
N ALA A 224 9.23 -14.26 -4.99
CA ALA A 224 9.91 -13.73 -6.17
C ALA A 224 9.45 -12.30 -6.48
N SER A 225 8.16 -11.99 -6.31
CA SER A 225 7.65 -10.63 -6.46
C SER A 225 8.23 -9.67 -5.42
N TRP A 226 8.36 -10.09 -4.16
CA TRP A 226 8.97 -9.30 -3.09
C TRP A 226 10.46 -9.05 -3.34
N VAL A 227 11.20 -10.07 -3.80
CA VAL A 227 12.61 -9.93 -4.18
C VAL A 227 12.77 -9.01 -5.38
N ALA A 228 11.93 -9.14 -6.41
CA ALA A 228 11.94 -8.24 -7.57
C ALA A 228 11.61 -6.79 -7.18
N ARG A 229 10.66 -6.59 -6.26
CA ARG A 229 10.32 -5.28 -5.71
C ARG A 229 11.49 -4.68 -4.93
N PHE A 230 12.14 -5.47 -4.09
CA PHE A 230 13.32 -5.05 -3.35
C PHE A 230 14.47 -4.67 -4.29
N ALA A 231 14.76 -5.52 -5.28
CA ALA A 231 15.81 -5.27 -6.27
C ALA A 231 15.50 -4.05 -7.13
N SER A 232 14.22 -3.82 -7.47
CA SER A 232 13.78 -2.60 -8.16
C SER A 232 14.09 -1.36 -7.34
N TYR A 233 13.74 -1.33 -6.05
CA TYR A 233 14.04 -0.19 -5.19
C TYR A 233 15.54 0.02 -4.99
N TRP A 234 16.32 -1.05 -4.87
CA TRP A 234 17.77 -0.96 -4.85
C TRP A 234 18.32 -0.29 -6.12
N ALA A 235 17.93 -0.78 -7.29
CA ALA A 235 18.40 -0.26 -8.57
C ALA A 235 17.95 1.18 -8.80
N LEU A 236 16.76 1.55 -8.33
CA LEU A 236 16.30 2.95 -8.35
C LEU A 236 17.16 3.82 -7.43
N LEU A 237 17.39 3.42 -6.18
CA LEU A 237 18.24 4.17 -5.24
C LEU A 237 19.67 4.34 -5.74
N ASP A 238 20.19 3.32 -6.42
CA ASP A 238 21.49 3.36 -7.08
C ASP A 238 21.50 4.33 -8.27
N ALA A 239 20.43 4.35 -9.08
CA ALA A 239 20.28 5.30 -10.19
C ALA A 239 20.29 6.77 -9.72
N PHE A 240 19.71 7.06 -8.55
CA PHE A 240 19.70 8.39 -7.94
C PHE A 240 21.00 8.73 -7.18
N HIS A 241 22.01 7.84 -7.18
CA HIS A 241 23.28 8.05 -6.47
C HIS A 241 23.14 8.28 -4.96
N ILE A 242 22.02 7.86 -4.37
CA ILE A 242 21.74 7.93 -2.92
C ILE A 242 22.46 6.78 -2.17
N GLY A 243 23.10 5.88 -2.93
CA GLY A 243 23.77 4.68 -2.44
C GLY A 243 22.80 3.52 -2.37
N GLY A 244 22.90 2.60 -3.33
CA GLY A 244 22.21 1.31 -3.33
C GLY A 244 22.70 0.45 -2.17
N SER A 245 22.16 0.69 -0.97
CA SER A 245 22.44 -0.09 0.23
C SER A 245 21.18 -0.83 0.66
N VAL A 246 21.37 -2.06 1.14
CA VAL A 246 20.31 -2.93 1.69
C VAL A 246 19.47 -2.15 2.71
N ARG A 247 20.14 -1.31 3.50
CA ARG A 247 19.51 -0.48 4.53
C ARG A 247 18.52 0.50 3.90
N ASN A 248 18.92 1.28 2.90
CA ASN A 248 18.07 2.29 2.29
C ASN A 248 16.85 1.67 1.58
N ALA A 249 17.04 0.56 0.86
CA ALA A 249 15.93 -0.15 0.20
C ALA A 249 14.93 -0.73 1.22
N LEU A 250 15.42 -1.27 2.34
CA LEU A 250 14.56 -1.75 3.43
C LEU A 250 13.85 -0.61 4.15
N LEU A 251 14.46 0.57 4.28
CA LEU A 251 13.79 1.75 4.85
C LEU A 251 12.67 2.27 3.96
N VAL A 252 12.88 2.36 2.65
CA VAL A 252 11.81 2.74 1.71
C VAL A 252 10.64 1.76 1.80
N LEU A 253 10.93 0.45 1.84
CA LEU A 253 9.89 -0.57 2.04
C LEU A 253 9.20 -0.43 3.39
N ALA A 254 9.94 -0.18 4.47
CA ALA A 254 9.37 -0.01 5.79
C ALA A 254 8.44 1.21 5.84
N VAL A 255 8.85 2.35 5.30
CA VAL A 255 8.02 3.56 5.19
C VAL A 255 6.75 3.27 4.38
N GLN A 256 6.87 2.55 3.28
CA GLN A 256 5.71 2.17 2.47
C GLN A 256 4.74 1.23 3.20
N VAL A 257 5.27 0.29 3.99
CA VAL A 257 4.45 -0.58 4.84
C VAL A 257 3.77 0.24 5.94
N VAL A 258 4.48 1.18 6.58
CA VAL A 258 3.90 2.10 7.57
C VAL A 258 2.77 2.91 6.95
N ALA A 259 2.99 3.51 5.78
CA ALA A 259 1.98 4.28 5.06
C ALA A 259 0.75 3.43 4.69
N SER A 260 0.93 2.14 4.43
CA SER A 260 -0.18 1.22 4.18
C SER A 260 -0.99 0.86 5.43
N VAL A 261 -0.35 0.83 6.60
CA VAL A 261 -1.00 0.51 7.89
C VAL A 261 -1.64 1.76 8.50
N PHE A 262 -0.97 2.90 8.37
CA PHE A 262 -1.39 4.20 8.84
C PHE A 262 -1.56 5.11 7.63
N PRO A 263 -2.72 5.08 6.96
CA PRO A 263 -3.04 5.97 5.85
C PRO A 263 -3.31 7.39 6.39
N PHE A 264 -2.30 8.01 7.01
CA PHE A 264 -2.32 9.42 7.35
C PHE A 264 -2.05 10.21 6.07
N THR A 265 -3.11 10.46 5.30
CA THR A 265 -3.19 11.38 4.14
C THR A 265 -2.34 11.02 2.89
N PRO A 266 -2.75 11.51 1.68
CA PRO A 266 -2.09 11.20 0.40
C PRO A 266 -0.65 11.70 0.30
#